data_AF-A0A841EC68-F1
#
_entry.id   AF-A0A841EC68-F1
#
_cell.length_a   1.000
_cell.length_b   1.000
_cell.length_c   1.000
_cell.angle_alpha   90.00
_cell.angle_beta   90.00
_cell.angle_gamma   90.00
#
_symmetry.space_group_name_H-M   'P 1'
#
loop_
_entity.id
_entity.type
_entity.pdbx_description
1 polymer ?
#
loop_
_entity_poly.entity_id
_entity_poly.type
_entity_poly.pdbx_seq_one_letter_code
_entity_poly.pdbx_strand_id
1 'polypeptide(L)'
;MLYDITMCRGDNCPKKYLCYRHTADIEGRQDFFPNPPFDVEQNTCEFFWQDVQRFEQIKLRAYEIYLEERRPRGRALDHWLKAEQECIEKWNK
;
A
#
# COMPACT_ATOMS: atom_id res chain seq x y z
N MET A 1 8.15 -17.63 -4.62
CA MET A 1 9.34 -17.28 -5.41
C MET A 1 9.82 -15.94 -4.91
N LEU A 2 11.06 -15.89 -4.43
CA LEU A 2 11.73 -14.64 -4.09
C LEU A 2 12.01 -13.94 -5.42
N TYR A 3 11.23 -12.92 -5.75
CA TYR A 3 11.52 -12.12 -6.93
C TYR A 3 12.75 -11.28 -6.63
N ASP A 4 13.73 -11.31 -7.53
CA ASP A 4 14.86 -10.38 -7.50
C ASP A 4 14.29 -8.97 -7.77
N ILE A 5 14.04 -8.24 -6.69
CA ILE A 5 13.44 -6.92 -6.73
C ILE A 5 14.37 -5.93 -6.03
N THR A 6 14.60 -4.80 -6.69
CA THR A 6 15.24 -3.67 -6.02
C THR A 6 14.26 -3.04 -5.03
N MET A 7 14.63 -3.06 -3.76
CA MET A 7 13.82 -2.60 -2.64
C MET A 7 13.80 -1.06 -2.55
N CYS A 8 12.74 -0.51 -1.96
CA CYS A 8 12.55 0.91 -1.77
C CYS A 8 12.30 1.24 -0.29
N ARG A 9 13.02 2.23 0.23
CA ARG A 9 12.85 2.72 1.62
C ARG A 9 11.50 3.37 1.85
N GLY A 10 10.85 3.87 0.79
CA GLY A 10 9.55 4.52 0.87
C GLY A 10 9.60 5.94 1.44
N ASP A 11 10.79 6.55 1.52
CA ASP A 11 10.99 7.91 2.03
C ASP A 11 10.14 8.91 1.21
N ASN A 12 9.32 9.71 1.90
CA ASN A 12 8.37 10.68 1.31
C ASN A 12 7.37 10.12 0.27
N CYS A 13 7.09 8.81 0.29
CA CYS A 13 6.12 8.19 -0.62
C CYS A 13 4.76 7.96 0.07
N PRO A 14 3.65 8.57 -0.41
CA PRO A 14 2.31 8.36 0.16
C PRO A 14 1.79 6.93 -0.08
N LYS A 15 2.24 6.28 -1.16
CA LYS A 15 1.80 4.94 -1.58
C LYS A 15 2.70 3.82 -1.05
N LYS A 16 3.60 4.09 -0.09
CA LYS A 16 4.60 3.13 0.39
C LYS A 16 3.96 1.84 0.91
N TYR A 17 2.85 1.93 1.64
CA TYR A 17 2.14 0.77 2.20
C TYR A 17 1.40 -0.07 1.14
N LEU A 18 1.28 0.43 -0.08
CA LEU A 18 0.68 -0.27 -1.22
C LEU A 18 1.75 -0.72 -2.23
N CYS A 19 3.04 -0.50 -1.96
CA CYS A 19 4.12 -0.79 -2.89
C CYS A 19 4.91 -2.02 -2.44
N TYR A 20 4.90 -3.09 -3.23
CA TYR A 20 5.58 -4.35 -2.94
C TYR A 20 7.09 -4.16 -2.70
N ARG A 21 7.72 -3.20 -3.40
CA ARG A 21 9.15 -2.87 -3.20
C ARG A 21 9.48 -2.34 -1.81
N HIS A 22 8.49 -1.82 -1.09
CA HIS A 22 8.63 -1.36 0.29
C HIS A 22 8.18 -2.41 1.30
N THR A 23 7.15 -3.18 0.94
CA THR A 23 6.44 -4.06 1.87
C THR A 23 6.91 -5.51 1.84
N ALA A 24 7.68 -5.91 0.83
CA ALA A 24 8.26 -7.23 0.74
C ALA A 24 9.24 -7.51 1.89
N ASP A 25 9.23 -8.75 2.37
CA ASP A 25 10.15 -9.21 3.41
C ASP A 25 11.58 -9.25 2.88
N ILE A 26 12.51 -8.68 3.66
CA ILE A 26 13.93 -8.66 3.32
C ILE A 26 14.55 -9.98 3.79
N GLU A 27 14.64 -10.95 2.89
CA GLU A 27 15.39 -12.18 3.13
C GLU A 27 16.80 -12.06 2.51
N GLY A 28 17.82 -12.19 3.36
CA GLY A 28 19.23 -12.19 2.93
C GLY A 28 19.74 -10.82 2.47
N ARG A 29 20.56 -10.82 1.42
CA ARG A 29 21.12 -9.59 0.83
C ARG A 29 20.19 -9.12 -0.29
N GLN A 30 19.65 -7.92 -0.14
CA GLN A 30 18.82 -7.26 -1.15
C GLN A 30 19.46 -5.96 -1.61
N ASP A 31 19.24 -5.59 -2.87
CA ASP A 31 19.65 -4.30 -3.41
C ASP A 31 18.55 -3.25 -3.16
N PHE A 32 18.97 -2.02 -2.87
CA PHE A 32 18.07 -0.89 -2.59
C PHE A 32 18.31 0.22 -3.59
N PHE A 33 17.25 0.94 -3.96
CA PHE A 33 17.42 2.18 -4.70
C PHE A 33 18.22 3.18 -3.85
N PRO A 34 19.27 3.81 -4.40
CA PRO A 34 20.07 4.79 -3.68
C PRO A 34 19.26 6.03 -3.31
N ASN A 35 18.34 6.45 -4.20
CA ASN A 35 17.38 7.53 -3.98
C ASN A 35 15.96 7.02 -4.27
N PRO A 36 14.92 7.52 -3.56
CA PRO A 36 13.54 7.13 -3.85
C PRO A 36 13.15 7.47 -5.29
N PRO A 37 12.62 6.51 -6.08
CA PRO A 37 12.21 6.75 -7.46
C PRO A 37 10.85 7.47 -7.58
N PHE A 38 10.31 7.94 -6.46
CA PHE A 38 9.01 8.60 -6.42
C PHE A 38 9.18 10.08 -6.79
N ASP A 39 8.49 10.49 -7.86
CA ASP A 39 8.43 11.89 -8.28
C ASP A 39 7.33 12.61 -7.47
N VAL A 40 7.77 13.53 -6.61
CA VAL A 40 6.88 14.32 -5.74
C VAL A 40 6.11 15.36 -6.53
N GLU A 41 6.67 15.90 -7.62
CA GLU A 41 6.03 16.94 -8.43
C GLU A 41 4.88 16.35 -9.25
N GLN A 42 5.06 15.15 -9.77
CA GLN A 42 4.05 14.46 -10.58
C GLN A 42 3.16 13.50 -9.78
N ASN A 43 3.50 13.24 -8.50
CA ASN A 43 2.82 12.26 -7.63
C ASN A 43 2.76 10.84 -8.25
N THR A 44 3.79 10.50 -9.03
CA THR A 44 3.91 9.25 -9.78
C THR A 44 5.24 8.56 -9.49
N CYS A 45 5.25 7.24 -9.61
CA CYS A 45 6.47 6.44 -9.54
C CYS A 45 6.40 5.36 -10.62
N GLU A 46 7.34 5.38 -11.56
CA GLU A 46 7.42 4.40 -12.63
C GLU A 46 7.65 2.98 -12.09
N PHE A 47 8.38 2.89 -10.98
CA PHE A 47 8.68 1.63 -10.29
C PHE A 47 7.61 1.26 -9.25
N PHE A 48 6.42 1.89 -9.28
CA PHE A 48 5.33 1.48 -8.40
C PHE A 48 4.89 0.06 -8.77
N TRP A 49 4.96 -0.84 -7.79
CA TRP A 49 4.44 -2.20 -7.92
C TRP A 49 3.41 -2.41 -6.84
N GLN A 50 2.15 -2.55 -7.24
CA GLN A 50 1.06 -2.77 -6.31
C GLN A 50 1.27 -4.05 -5.48
N ASP A 51 1.31 -3.90 -4.17
CA ASP A 51 1.21 -5.01 -3.22
C ASP A 51 -0.22 -5.53 -3.24
N VAL A 52 -0.44 -6.62 -3.95
CA VAL A 52 -1.76 -7.26 -4.11
C VAL A 52 -2.31 -7.71 -2.76
N GLN A 53 -1.46 -8.21 -1.85
CA GLN A 53 -1.90 -8.71 -0.56
C GLN A 53 -2.44 -7.58 0.31
N ARG A 54 -1.70 -6.48 0.42
CA ARG A 54 -2.13 -5.30 1.19
C ARG A 54 -3.32 -4.59 0.55
N PHE A 55 -3.36 -4.54 -0.78
CA PHE A 55 -4.50 -3.98 -1.51
C PHE A 55 -5.79 -4.76 -1.24
N GLU A 56 -5.73 -6.10 -1.29
CA GLU A 56 -6.90 -6.94 -0.98
C GLU A 56 -7.31 -6.83 0.49
N GLN A 57 -6.39 -6.63 1.43
CA GLN A 57 -6.74 -6.37 2.84
C GLN A 57 -7.57 -5.08 3.00
N ILE A 58 -7.17 -3.99 2.35
CA ILE A 58 -7.91 -2.72 2.38
C ILE A 58 -9.29 -2.89 1.73
N LYS A 59 -9.35 -3.55 0.59
CA LYS A 59 -10.60 -3.82 -0.15
C LYS A 59 -11.59 -4.65 0.67
N LEU A 60 -11.11 -5.72 1.33
CA LEU A 60 -11.93 -6.54 2.22
C LEU A 60 -12.45 -5.72 3.39
N ARG A 61 -11.58 -4.91 4.01
CA ARG A 61 -11.99 -4.06 5.13
C ARG A 61 -13.00 -2.99 4.72
N ALA A 62 -12.85 -2.39 3.55
CA ALA A 62 -13.83 -1.44 3.00
C ALA A 62 -15.20 -2.11 2.79
N TYR A 63 -15.20 -3.36 2.33
CA TYR A 63 -16.43 -4.15 2.17
C TYR A 63 -17.10 -4.50 3.51
N GLU A 64 -16.31 -4.82 4.55
CA GLU A 64 -16.84 -5.03 5.90
C GLU A 64 -17.52 -3.77 6.44
N ILE A 65 -16.88 -2.60 6.31
CA ILE A 65 -17.45 -1.30 6.71
C ILE A 65 -18.78 -1.04 5.99
N TYR A 66 -18.84 -1.32 4.68
CA TYR A 66 -20.07 -1.21 3.91
C TYR A 66 -21.21 -2.10 4.45
N LEU A 67 -20.89 -3.33 4.88
CA LEU A 67 -21.86 -4.23 5.50
C LEU A 67 -22.29 -3.76 6.89
N GLU A 68 -21.35 -3.30 7.71
CA GLU A 68 -21.59 -2.75 9.06
C GLU A 68 -22.54 -1.54 9.01
N GLU A 69 -22.37 -0.67 8.01
CA GLU A 69 -23.24 0.50 7.78
C GLU A 69 -24.60 0.16 7.14
N ARG A 70 -24.94 -1.13 7.01
CA ARG A 70 -26.19 -1.60 6.38
C ARG A 70 -26.32 -1.20 4.90
N ARG A 71 -25.21 -1.23 4.17
CA ARG A 71 -25.15 -1.11 2.71
C ARG A 71 -25.62 0.26 2.15
N PRO A 72 -25.06 1.39 2.63
CA PRO A 72 -25.44 2.70 2.15
C PRO A 72 -24.92 2.94 0.71
N ARG A 73 -25.69 3.66 -0.10
CA ARG A 73 -25.28 4.00 -1.48
C ARG A 73 -24.35 5.22 -1.48
N GLY A 74 -23.40 5.25 -2.42
CA GLY A 74 -22.59 6.44 -2.71
C GLY A 74 -21.43 6.74 -1.76
N ARG A 75 -21.12 5.83 -0.82
CA ARG A 75 -20.05 6.01 0.20
C ARG A 75 -18.80 5.15 -0.02
N ALA A 76 -18.65 4.60 -1.23
CA ALA A 76 -17.55 3.67 -1.53
C ALA A 76 -16.16 4.28 -1.26
N LEU A 77 -15.97 5.58 -1.57
CA LEU A 77 -14.72 6.27 -1.31
C LEU A 77 -14.46 6.45 0.19
N ASP A 78 -15.47 6.84 0.96
CA ASP A 78 -15.36 7.02 2.41
C ASP A 78 -15.00 5.69 3.10
N HIS A 79 -15.64 4.60 2.68
CA HIS A 79 -15.36 3.25 3.18
C HIS A 79 -13.94 2.81 2.84
N TRP A 80 -13.46 3.12 1.63
CA TRP A 80 -12.08 2.84 1.22
C TRP A 80 -11.07 3.62 2.06
N LEU A 81 -11.23 4.93 2.18
CA LEU A 81 -10.31 5.79 2.93
C LEU A 81 -10.23 5.39 4.40
N LYS A 82 -11.37 5.05 5.01
CA LYS A 82 -11.42 4.55 6.39
C LYS A 82 -10.70 3.20 6.51
N ALA A 83 -10.96 2.27 5.61
CA ALA A 83 -10.30 0.96 5.59
C ALA A 83 -8.78 1.08 5.41
N GLU A 84 -8.34 1.96 4.50
CA GLU A 84 -6.93 2.24 4.24
C GLU A 84 -6.25 2.75 5.51
N GLN A 85 -6.85 3.73 6.20
CA GLN A 85 -6.32 4.25 7.45
C GLN A 85 -6.23 3.17 8.54
N GLU A 86 -7.30 2.38 8.75
CA GLU A 86 -7.31 1.29 9.73
C GLU A 86 -6.23 0.22 9.43
N CYS A 87 -6.04 -0.13 8.15
CA CYS A 87 -4.99 -1.05 7.73
C CYS A 87 -3.58 -0.49 7.96
N ILE A 88 -3.35 0.79 7.61
CA ILE A 88 -2.05 1.45 7.82
C ILE A 88 -1.72 1.54 9.32
N GLU A 89 -2.68 1.91 10.16
CA GLU A 89 -2.51 1.94 11.61
C GLU A 89 -2.17 0.56 12.17
N LYS A 90 -2.77 -0.50 11.61
CA LYS A 90 -2.47 -1.88 12.00
C LYS A 90 -1.06 -2.32 11.60
N TRP A 91 -0.57 -1.92 10.42
CA TRP A 91 0.79 -2.28 9.96
C TRP A 91 1.90 -1.47 10.62
N ASN A 92 1.58 -0.31 11.21
CA ASN A 92 2.52 0.52 11.95
C ASN A 92 2.67 0.14 13.44
N LYS A 93 1.84 -0.79 13.94
CA LYS A 93 1.93 -1.36 15.28
C LYS A 93 2.81 -2.60 15.30
#